data_AF-G2DF48-F1
#
_entry.id   AF-G2DF48-F1
#
_cell.length_a   1.000
_cell.length_b   1.000
_cell.length_c   1.000
_cell.angle_alpha   90.00
_cell.angle_beta   90.00
_cell.angle_gamma   90.00
#
_symmetry.space_group_name_H-M   'P 1'
#
loop_
_entity.id
_entity.type
_entity.pdbx_description
1 polymer ?
#
loop_
_entity_poly.entity_id
_entity_poly.type
_entity_poly.pdbx_seq_one_letter_code
_entity_poly.pdbx_strand_id
1 'polypeptide(L)'
;MLLRHTLIYFFAKFGPGLINLLALILYTRLLDPQAYGRFSVIFSLVSFFNIFLYYWLRVSITRLRPRYPDPAQGLGQAILIGFVTASLLGVLPFVGALVWFSDGGWLVLLALLLMWSLGGFEMTLELLRSGARPARFGVTSLVKSVAALLISLALIEAGYDGVVALLMGLFSLPCWVVLSIFDSGVK
;
A
#
# COMPACT_ATOMS: atom_id res chain seq x y z
N MET A 1 -12.01 30.09 -0.05
CA MET A 1 -11.74 28.95 -0.97
C MET A 1 -10.60 28.06 -0.48
N LEU A 2 -9.44 28.61 -0.09
CA LEU A 2 -8.32 27.83 0.47
C LEU A 2 -8.71 27.01 1.72
N LEU A 3 -9.42 27.61 2.69
CA LEU A 3 -9.83 26.93 3.93
C LEU A 3 -10.64 25.65 3.67
N ARG A 4 -11.54 25.66 2.68
CA ARG A 4 -12.35 24.48 2.30
C ARG A 4 -11.46 23.36 1.75
N HIS A 5 -10.48 23.70 0.90
CA HIS A 5 -9.54 22.70 0.37
C HIS A 5 -8.60 22.16 1.46
N THR A 6 -8.13 23.01 2.38
CA THR A 6 -7.33 22.61 3.54
C THR A 6 -8.10 21.67 4.45
N LEU A 7 -9.37 21.97 4.76
CA LEU A 7 -10.21 21.12 5.59
C LEU A 7 -10.50 19.77 4.93
N ILE A 8 -10.81 19.75 3.63
CA ILE A 8 -11.00 18.49 2.88
C ILE A 8 -9.70 17.66 2.92
N TYR A 9 -8.54 18.27 2.70
CA TYR A 9 -7.25 17.58 2.78
C TYR A 9 -6.94 17.06 4.19
N PHE A 10 -7.28 17.85 5.20
CA PHE A 10 -7.10 17.48 6.60
C PHE A 10 -7.92 16.22 6.91
N PHE A 11 -9.22 16.22 6.66
CA PHE A 11 -10.06 15.05 6.93
C PHE A 11 -9.71 13.85 6.04
N ALA A 12 -9.35 14.09 4.78
CA ALA A 12 -8.89 13.06 3.85
C ALA A 12 -7.63 12.32 4.35
N LYS A 13 -6.76 12.96 5.13
CA LYS A 13 -5.58 12.33 5.74
C LYS A 13 -5.81 11.88 7.19
N PHE A 14 -6.60 12.63 7.94
CA PHE A 14 -6.81 12.41 9.36
C PHE A 14 -7.62 11.14 9.63
N GLY A 15 -8.69 10.91 8.84
CA GLY A 15 -9.52 9.71 8.97
C GLY A 15 -8.73 8.39 8.84
N PRO A 16 -8.01 8.15 7.73
CA PRO A 16 -7.18 6.94 7.58
C PRO A 16 -6.13 6.81 8.68
N GLY A 17 -5.54 7.94 9.12
CA GLY A 17 -4.57 7.97 10.21
C GLY A 17 -5.15 7.47 11.54
N LEU A 18 -6.35 7.93 11.91
CA LEU A 18 -7.04 7.46 13.11
C LEU A 18 -7.37 5.98 13.05
N ILE A 19 -7.82 5.48 11.90
CA ILE A 19 -8.13 4.06 11.73
C ILE A 19 -6.86 3.20 11.86
N ASN A 20 -5.74 3.63 11.27
CA ASN A 20 -4.46 2.91 11.42
C ASN A 20 -3.96 2.93 12.87
N LEU A 21 -4.17 4.03 13.60
CA LEU A 21 -3.82 4.12 15.02
C LEU A 21 -4.70 3.17 15.86
N LEU A 22 -6.01 3.15 15.61
CA LEU A 22 -6.92 2.21 16.27
C LEU A 22 -6.52 0.76 15.96
N ALA A 23 -6.18 0.46 14.70
CA ALA A 23 -5.69 -0.85 14.30
C ALA A 23 -4.45 -1.26 15.09
N LEU A 24 -3.46 -0.37 15.23
CA LEU A 24 -2.26 -0.63 16.03
C LEU A 24 -2.59 -0.98 17.50
N ILE A 25 -3.48 -0.21 18.13
CA ILE A 25 -3.90 -0.44 19.53
C ILE A 25 -4.61 -1.79 19.66
N LEU A 26 -5.47 -2.15 18.70
CA LEU A 26 -6.19 -3.42 18.71
C LEU A 26 -5.24 -4.59 18.48
N TYR A 27 -4.36 -4.51 17.47
CA TYR A 27 -3.44 -5.59 17.12
C TYR A 27 -2.44 -5.89 18.24
N THR A 28 -1.93 -4.86 18.92
CA THR A 28 -1.01 -5.05 20.07
C THR A 28 -1.69 -5.68 21.29
N ARG A 29 -3.02 -5.63 21.39
CA ARG A 29 -3.79 -6.30 22.46
C ARG A 29 -4.32 -7.66 22.08
N LEU A 30 -4.65 -7.87 20.80
CA LEU A 30 -5.25 -9.10 20.29
C LEU A 30 -4.22 -10.19 19.98
N LEU A 31 -3.01 -9.81 19.56
CA LEU A 31 -1.96 -10.77 19.22
C LEU A 31 -1.01 -11.00 20.39
N ASP A 32 -0.53 -12.23 20.48
CA ASP A 32 0.61 -12.57 21.34
C ASP A 32 1.86 -11.74 20.94
N PRO A 33 2.70 -11.31 21.90
CA PRO A 33 3.89 -10.52 21.61
C PRO A 33 4.82 -11.15 20.56
N GLN A 34 4.91 -12.48 20.49
CA GLN A 34 5.73 -13.16 19.49
C GLN A 34 5.14 -13.00 18.08
N ALA A 35 3.82 -13.16 17.93
CA ALA A 35 3.14 -12.99 16.67
C ALA A 35 3.22 -11.53 16.18
N TYR A 36 3.00 -10.57 17.07
CA TYR A 36 3.14 -9.15 16.73
C TYR A 36 4.58 -8.78 16.34
N GLY A 37 5.58 -9.37 17.01
CA GLY A 37 7.00 -9.20 16.67
C GLY A 37 7.31 -9.68 15.25
N ARG A 38 6.89 -10.90 14.90
CA ARG A 38 7.04 -11.45 13.54
C ARG A 38 6.37 -10.59 12.48
N PHE A 39 5.11 -10.19 12.72
CA PHE A 39 4.39 -9.29 11.83
C PHE A 39 5.15 -7.97 11.61
N SER A 40 5.65 -7.37 12.69
CA SER A 40 6.35 -6.08 12.66
C SER A 40 7.63 -6.15 11.82
N VAL A 41 8.40 -7.24 11.91
CA VAL A 41 9.60 -7.45 11.09
C VAL A 41 9.24 -7.57 9.61
N ILE A 42 8.25 -8.42 9.27
CA ILE A 42 7.80 -8.60 7.89
C ILE A 42 7.29 -7.28 7.31
N PHE A 43 6.43 -6.58 8.04
CA PHE A 43 5.84 -5.31 7.60
C PHE A 43 6.90 -4.20 7.47
N SER A 44 7.92 -4.20 8.33
CA SER A 44 9.05 -3.27 8.23
C SER A 44 9.88 -3.52 6.96
N LEU A 45 10.16 -4.78 6.63
CA LEU A 45 10.84 -5.14 5.38
C LEU A 45 10.02 -4.74 4.16
N VAL A 46 8.72 -5.06 4.15
CA VAL A 46 7.79 -4.65 3.10
C VAL A 46 7.82 -3.13 2.91
N SER A 47 7.73 -2.36 4.00
CA SER A 47 7.72 -0.90 3.97
C SER A 47 9.05 -0.32 3.50
N PHE A 48 10.17 -0.87 3.98
CA PHE A 48 11.51 -0.48 3.59
C PHE A 48 11.73 -0.66 2.08
N PHE A 49 11.45 -1.86 1.56
CA PHE A 49 11.58 -2.13 0.13
C PHE A 49 10.59 -1.32 -0.70
N ASN A 50 9.37 -1.07 -0.20
CA ASN A 50 8.43 -0.19 -0.88
C ASN A 50 8.96 1.22 -1.07
N ILE A 51 9.58 1.79 -0.03
CA ILE A 51 10.21 3.11 -0.12
C ILE A 51 11.39 3.05 -1.08
N PHE A 52 12.30 2.08 -0.89
CA PHE A 52 13.52 1.96 -1.69
C PHE A 52 13.22 1.78 -3.19
N LEU A 53 12.28 0.90 -3.54
CA LEU A 53 11.97 0.56 -4.93
C LEU A 53 11.05 1.56 -5.63
N TYR A 54 10.11 2.19 -4.92
CA TYR A 54 9.03 2.95 -5.56
C TYR A 54 9.03 4.46 -5.25
N TYR A 55 9.77 4.93 -4.25
CA TYR A 55 9.73 6.35 -3.88
C TYR A 55 10.20 7.28 -5.00
N TRP A 56 11.27 6.92 -5.70
CA TRP A 56 11.77 7.72 -6.83
C TRP A 56 10.74 7.79 -7.98
N LEU A 57 9.99 6.72 -8.24
CA LEU A 57 8.90 6.73 -9.21
C LEU A 57 7.77 7.67 -8.77
N ARG A 58 7.38 7.65 -7.50
CA ARG A 58 6.37 8.57 -6.95
C ARG A 58 6.79 10.04 -7.11
N VAL A 59 8.05 10.35 -6.82
CA VAL A 59 8.62 11.69 -7.03
C VAL A 59 8.56 12.07 -8.52
N SER A 60 8.88 11.15 -9.43
CA SER A 60 8.77 11.39 -10.88
C SER A 60 7.33 11.65 -11.32
N ILE A 61 6.34 10.92 -10.78
CA ILE A 61 4.91 11.15 -11.07
C ILE A 61 4.50 12.59 -10.71
N THR A 62 4.83 13.05 -9.50
CA THR A 62 4.45 14.41 -9.06
C THR A 62 5.00 15.51 -9.95
N ARG A 63 6.19 15.31 -10.53
CA ARG A 63 6.87 16.28 -11.41
C ARG A 63 6.38 16.22 -12.85
N LEU A 64 6.19 15.02 -13.39
CA LEU A 64 5.90 14.81 -14.81
C LEU A 64 4.41 14.90 -15.12
N ARG A 65 3.54 14.48 -14.21
CA ARG A 65 2.10 14.43 -14.45
C ARG A 65 1.45 15.80 -14.70
N PRO A 66 1.87 16.91 -14.06
CA PRO A 66 1.40 18.25 -14.44
C PRO A 66 1.91 18.72 -15.80
N ARG A 67 3.09 18.24 -16.24
CA ARG A 67 3.74 18.63 -17.50
C ARG A 67 3.22 17.86 -18.70
N TYR A 68 2.80 16.61 -18.49
CA TYR A 68 2.28 15.70 -19.50
C TYR A 68 0.88 15.19 -19.11
N PRO A 69 -0.16 16.04 -19.17
CA PRO A 69 -1.51 15.67 -18.73
C PRO A 69 -2.26 14.76 -19.71
N ASP A 70 -1.83 14.71 -20.97
CA ASP A 70 -2.46 13.94 -22.04
C ASP A 70 -2.00 12.47 -22.02
N PRO A 71 -2.91 11.48 -21.94
CA PRO A 71 -2.59 10.06 -22.01
C PRO A 71 -1.77 9.66 -23.25
N ALA A 72 -1.95 10.35 -24.38
CA ALA A 72 -1.23 10.07 -25.64
C ALA A 72 0.29 10.27 -25.54
N GLN A 73 0.77 10.95 -24.48
CA GLN A 73 2.17 11.24 -24.25
C GLN A 73 2.93 10.10 -23.54
N GLY A 74 2.28 8.95 -23.31
CA GLY A 74 2.94 7.71 -22.89
C GLY A 74 3.41 7.66 -21.42
N LEU A 75 3.15 8.70 -20.62
CA LEU A 75 3.58 8.76 -19.21
C LEU A 75 3.04 7.58 -18.38
N GLY A 76 1.79 7.16 -18.62
CA GLY A 76 1.20 5.99 -17.96
C GLY A 76 1.96 4.70 -18.24
N GLN A 77 2.36 4.48 -19.50
CA GLN A 77 3.16 3.31 -19.89
C GLN A 77 4.56 3.36 -19.25
N ALA A 78 5.21 4.53 -19.23
CA ALA A 78 6.51 4.69 -18.59
C ALA A 78 6.46 4.41 -17.08
N ILE A 79 5.42 4.89 -16.39
CA ILE A 79 5.18 4.59 -14.97
C ILE A 79 5.00 3.08 -14.77
N LEU A 80 4.20 2.44 -15.63
CA LEU A 80 3.92 1.02 -15.54
C LEU A 80 5.19 0.18 -15.76
N ILE A 81 5.95 0.46 -16.81
CA ILE A 81 7.22 -0.21 -17.09
C ILE A 81 8.19 -0.02 -15.92
N GLY A 82 8.29 1.20 -15.38
CA GLY A 82 9.11 1.50 -14.21
C GLY A 82 8.67 0.69 -12.99
N PHE A 83 7.37 0.61 -12.73
CA PHE A 83 6.80 -0.18 -11.62
C PHE A 83 7.12 -1.67 -11.77
N VAL A 84 6.85 -2.26 -12.94
CA VAL A 84 7.11 -3.69 -13.21
C VAL A 84 8.61 -3.98 -13.10
N THR A 85 9.45 -3.14 -13.70
CA THR A 85 10.91 -3.31 -13.65
C THR A 85 11.45 -3.25 -12.22
N ALA A 86 11.05 -2.23 -11.44
CA ALA A 86 11.44 -2.11 -10.04
C ALA A 86 10.92 -3.29 -9.20
N SER A 87 9.70 -3.76 -9.48
CA SER A 87 9.11 -4.91 -8.78
C SER A 87 9.86 -6.21 -9.06
N LEU A 88 10.28 -6.45 -10.31
CA LEU A 88 11.05 -7.62 -10.72
C LEU A 88 12.48 -7.59 -10.16
N LEU A 89 13.16 -6.45 -10.25
CA LEU A 89 14.50 -6.27 -9.67
C LEU A 89 14.50 -6.40 -8.14
N GLY A 90 13.39 -6.04 -7.50
CA GLY A 90 13.21 -6.13 -6.05
C GLY A 90 13.02 -7.55 -5.52
N VAL A 91 12.65 -8.55 -6.35
CA VAL A 91 12.26 -9.88 -5.88
C VAL A 91 13.37 -10.59 -5.11
N LEU A 92 14.54 -10.76 -5.75
CA LEU A 92 15.65 -11.49 -5.15
C LEU A 92 16.16 -10.87 -3.83
N PRO A 93 16.47 -9.55 -3.76
CA PRO A 93 16.93 -8.96 -2.51
C PRO A 93 15.83 -8.96 -1.43
N PHE A 94 14.56 -8.80 -1.80
CA PHE A 94 13.45 -8.85 -0.85
C PHE A 94 13.25 -10.24 -0.26
N VAL A 95 13.22 -11.28 -1.11
CA VAL A 95 13.12 -12.68 -0.69
C VAL A 95 14.32 -13.07 0.16
N GLY A 96 15.53 -12.69 -0.25
CA GLY A 96 16.75 -12.92 0.53
C GLY A 96 16.69 -12.29 1.93
N ALA A 97 16.23 -11.03 2.02
CA ALA A 97 16.03 -10.37 3.31
C ALA A 97 14.97 -11.06 4.17
N LEU A 98 13.84 -11.47 3.59
CA LEU A 98 12.80 -12.17 4.35
C LEU A 98 13.26 -13.53 4.89
N VAL A 99 13.98 -14.31 4.10
CA VAL A 99 14.51 -15.60 4.55
C VAL A 99 15.55 -15.42 5.66
N TRP A 100 16.28 -14.30 5.67
CA TRP A 100 17.25 -13.99 6.71
C TRP A 100 16.60 -13.55 8.04
N PHE A 101 15.55 -12.73 7.96
CA PHE A 101 14.94 -12.10 9.15
C PHE A 101 13.64 -12.76 9.63
N SER A 102 13.11 -13.74 8.91
CA SER A 102 11.84 -14.42 9.22
C SER A 102 11.95 -15.92 8.95
N ASP A 103 11.06 -16.71 9.58
CA ASP A 103 11.04 -18.18 9.54
C ASP A 103 10.72 -18.80 8.15
N GLY A 104 10.80 -18.02 7.06
CA GLY A 104 10.59 -18.49 5.69
C GLY A 104 9.18 -19.01 5.40
N GLY A 105 9.05 -19.84 4.36
CA GLY A 105 7.81 -20.52 3.99
C GLY A 105 6.85 -19.67 3.14
N TRP A 106 5.57 -20.01 3.18
CA TRP A 106 4.53 -19.39 2.35
C TRP A 106 4.26 -17.91 2.71
N LEU A 107 4.65 -17.48 3.91
CA LEU A 107 4.63 -16.08 4.34
C LEU A 107 5.51 -15.20 3.43
N VAL A 108 6.57 -15.75 2.85
CA VAL A 108 7.43 -15.03 1.89
C VAL A 108 6.64 -14.63 0.66
N LEU A 109 5.83 -15.55 0.13
CA LEU A 109 4.97 -15.27 -1.01
C LEU A 109 3.94 -14.18 -0.65
N LEU A 110 3.32 -14.29 0.52
CA LEU A 110 2.30 -13.34 0.95
C LEU A 110 2.90 -11.94 1.20
N ALA A 111 4.09 -11.85 1.78
CA ALA A 111 4.82 -10.61 1.97
C ALA A 111 5.29 -9.99 0.64
N LEU A 112 5.69 -10.81 -0.34
CA LEU A 112 6.05 -10.34 -1.69
C LEU A 112 4.85 -9.75 -2.40
N LEU A 113 3.71 -10.45 -2.36
CA LEU A 113 2.44 -9.96 -2.89
C LEU A 113 2.02 -8.67 -2.21
N LEU A 114 2.16 -8.58 -0.88
CA LEU A 114 1.89 -7.36 -0.12
C LEU A 114 2.79 -6.21 -0.55
N MET A 115 4.09 -6.44 -0.76
CA MET A 115 5.04 -5.42 -1.22
C MET A 115 4.63 -4.81 -2.56
N TRP A 116 4.32 -5.65 -3.55
CA TRP A 116 3.87 -5.20 -4.87
C TRP A 116 2.54 -4.46 -4.80
N SER A 117 1.59 -5.04 -4.07
CA SER A 117 0.26 -4.49 -3.87
C SER A 117 0.30 -3.11 -3.20
N LEU A 118 1.09 -2.98 -2.13
CA LEU A 118 1.34 -1.70 -1.46
C LEU A 118 2.04 -0.71 -2.38
N GLY A 119 2.98 -1.16 -3.21
CA GLY A 119 3.69 -0.33 -4.18
C GLY A 119 2.76 0.31 -5.19
N GLY A 120 1.94 -0.52 -5.84
CA GLY A 120 0.97 -0.04 -6.82
C GLY A 120 -0.11 0.84 -6.18
N PHE A 121 -0.57 0.53 -4.96
CA PHE A 121 -1.52 1.37 -4.24
C PHE A 121 -0.97 2.78 -3.95
N GLU A 122 0.26 2.88 -3.44
CA GLU A 122 0.91 4.18 -3.18
C GLU A 122 1.12 4.98 -4.48
N MET A 123 1.45 4.32 -5.59
CA MET A 123 1.51 4.98 -6.91
C MET A 123 0.13 5.50 -7.34
N THR A 124 -0.93 4.74 -7.11
CA THR A 124 -2.32 5.16 -7.39
C THR A 124 -2.66 6.43 -6.64
N LEU A 125 -2.35 6.46 -5.35
CA LEU A 125 -2.59 7.60 -4.50
C LEU A 125 -1.81 8.82 -4.98
N GLU A 126 -0.59 8.65 -5.48
CA GLU A 126 0.20 9.75 -6.05
C GLU A 126 -0.38 10.26 -7.37
N LEU A 127 -0.92 9.39 -8.23
CA LEU A 127 -1.64 9.78 -9.44
C LEU A 127 -2.93 10.56 -9.14
N LEU A 128 -3.66 10.17 -8.10
CA LEU A 128 -4.86 10.87 -7.62
C LEU A 128 -4.50 12.22 -7.00
N ARG A 129 -3.43 12.28 -6.21
CA ARG A 129 -2.95 13.50 -5.55
C ARG A 129 -2.45 14.53 -6.57
N SER A 130 -1.58 14.10 -7.49
CA SER A 130 -1.05 14.96 -8.56
C SER A 130 -2.14 15.44 -9.52
N GLY A 131 -3.27 14.74 -9.59
CA GLY A 131 -4.45 15.14 -10.38
C GLY A 131 -5.40 16.10 -9.74
N ALA A 132 -5.05 16.66 -8.58
CA ALA A 132 -5.91 17.54 -7.80
C ALA A 132 -7.30 16.93 -7.49
N ARG A 133 -7.35 15.61 -7.23
CA ARG A 133 -8.57 14.89 -6.79
C ARG A 133 -8.50 14.49 -5.30
N PRO A 134 -8.42 15.46 -4.35
CA PRO A 134 -8.16 15.18 -2.93
C PRO A 134 -9.26 14.35 -2.25
N ALA A 135 -10.52 14.52 -2.67
CA ALA A 135 -11.63 13.73 -2.14
C ALA A 135 -11.47 12.24 -2.47
N ARG A 136 -11.12 11.90 -3.72
CA ARG A 136 -10.90 10.50 -4.13
C ARG A 136 -9.68 9.91 -3.42
N PHE A 137 -8.58 10.67 -3.30
CA PHE A 137 -7.42 10.27 -2.51
C PHE A 137 -7.81 9.91 -1.06
N GLY A 138 -8.58 10.77 -0.39
CA GLY A 138 -9.01 10.56 0.98
C GLY A 138 -9.92 9.35 1.14
N VAL A 139 -10.94 9.22 0.29
CA VAL A 139 -11.88 8.09 0.32
C VAL A 139 -11.14 6.77 0.06
N THR A 140 -10.27 6.71 -0.96
CA THR A 140 -9.50 5.50 -1.25
C THR A 140 -8.58 5.11 -0.09
N SER A 141 -7.92 6.08 0.55
CA SER A 141 -7.09 5.82 1.72
C SER A 141 -7.92 5.34 2.92
N LEU A 142 -9.08 5.95 3.16
CA LEU A 142 -9.96 5.60 4.26
C LEU A 142 -10.57 4.21 4.09
N VAL A 143 -11.09 3.91 2.90
CA VAL A 143 -11.63 2.59 2.55
C VAL A 143 -10.55 1.53 2.73
N LYS A 144 -9.31 1.79 2.29
CA LYS A 144 -8.17 0.90 2.53
C LYS A 144 -7.97 0.63 4.02
N SER A 145 -7.83 1.67 4.82
CA SER A 145 -7.58 1.52 6.26
C SER A 145 -8.72 0.79 6.98
N VAL A 146 -9.97 1.12 6.65
CA VAL A 146 -11.14 0.48 7.27
C VAL A 146 -11.23 -1.00 6.88
N ALA A 147 -11.13 -1.34 5.60
CA ALA A 147 -11.25 -2.75 5.24
C ALA A 147 -10.03 -3.57 5.65
N ALA A 148 -8.82 -2.99 5.65
CA ALA A 148 -7.67 -3.67 6.23
C ALA A 148 -7.90 -4.04 7.70
N LEU A 149 -8.45 -3.10 8.49
CA LEU A 149 -8.82 -3.37 9.88
C LEU A 149 -9.90 -4.45 9.99
N LEU A 150 -11.02 -4.29 9.29
CA LEU A 150 -12.16 -5.20 9.41
C LEU A 150 -11.84 -6.61 8.92
N ILE A 151 -11.10 -6.75 7.82
CA ILE A 151 -10.71 -8.05 7.27
C ILE A 151 -9.72 -8.74 8.20
N SER A 152 -8.73 -8.01 8.74
CA SER A 152 -7.80 -8.57 9.71
C SER A 152 -8.51 -9.05 10.97
N LEU A 153 -9.44 -8.25 11.53
CA LEU A 153 -10.21 -8.66 12.70
C LEU A 153 -11.09 -9.89 12.40
N ALA A 154 -11.80 -9.90 11.27
CA ALA A 154 -12.64 -11.02 10.88
C ALA A 154 -11.84 -12.34 10.74
N LEU A 155 -10.62 -12.26 10.20
CA LEU A 155 -9.74 -13.44 10.08
C LEU A 155 -9.17 -13.89 11.44
N ILE A 156 -8.83 -12.96 12.33
CA ILE A 156 -8.39 -13.29 13.69
C ILE A 156 -9.51 -14.01 14.43
N GLU A 157 -10.74 -13.49 14.39
CA GLU A 157 -11.91 -14.10 15.04
C GLU A 157 -12.29 -15.46 14.41
N ALA A 158 -12.04 -15.64 13.11
CA ALA A 158 -12.22 -16.93 12.43
C ALA A 158 -11.13 -17.97 12.78
N GLY A 159 -10.17 -17.63 13.65
CA GLY A 159 -9.13 -18.55 14.15
C GLY A 159 -7.92 -18.71 13.24
N TYR A 160 -7.73 -17.82 12.26
CA TYR A 160 -6.51 -17.81 11.45
C TYR A 160 -5.31 -17.32 12.27
N ASP A 161 -4.10 -17.71 11.86
CA ASP A 161 -2.87 -17.20 12.44
C ASP A 161 -2.84 -15.65 12.37
N GLY A 162 -2.52 -15.02 13.50
CA GLY A 162 -2.59 -13.56 13.63
C GLY A 162 -1.70 -12.82 12.63
N VAL A 163 -0.50 -13.33 12.33
CA VAL A 163 0.40 -12.70 11.35
C VAL A 163 -0.22 -12.74 9.97
N VAL A 164 -0.76 -13.90 9.60
CA VAL A 164 -1.44 -14.12 8.33
C VAL A 164 -2.65 -13.19 8.18
N ALA A 165 -3.51 -13.14 9.20
CA ALA A 165 -4.72 -12.33 9.19
C ALA A 165 -4.42 -10.83 9.01
N LEU A 166 -3.37 -10.33 9.68
CA LEU A 166 -2.91 -8.96 9.52
C LEU A 166 -2.42 -8.66 8.11
N LEU A 167 -1.55 -9.53 7.57
CA LEU A 167 -0.99 -9.32 6.24
C LEU A 167 -2.06 -9.46 5.13
N MET A 168 -3.01 -10.39 5.27
CA MET A 168 -4.12 -10.55 4.33
C MET A 168 -5.06 -9.35 4.32
N GLY A 169 -5.40 -8.81 5.51
CA GLY A 169 -6.19 -7.58 5.59
C GLY A 169 -5.50 -6.41 4.89
N LEU A 170 -4.19 -6.25 5.11
CA LEU A 170 -3.38 -5.22 4.43
C LEU A 170 -3.25 -5.43 2.91
N PHE A 171 -3.30 -6.68 2.42
CA PHE A 171 -3.17 -6.99 1.00
C PHE A 171 -4.45 -6.74 0.19
N SER A 172 -5.62 -6.99 0.80
CA SER A 172 -6.94 -7.08 0.14
C SER A 172 -7.28 -5.89 -0.78
N LEU A 173 -7.27 -4.67 -0.25
CA LEU A 173 -7.68 -3.47 -0.98
C LEU A 173 -6.61 -2.89 -1.92
N PRO A 174 -5.33 -2.84 -1.52
CA PRO A 174 -4.25 -2.46 -2.42
C PRO A 174 -4.25 -3.31 -3.71
N CYS A 175 -4.58 -4.60 -3.63
CA CYS A 175 -4.63 -5.49 -4.78
C CYS A 175 -5.75 -5.09 -5.77
N TRP A 176 -6.96 -4.86 -5.25
CA TRP A 176 -8.11 -4.46 -6.05
C TRP A 176 -7.89 -3.12 -6.76
N VAL A 177 -7.28 -2.15 -6.07
CA VAL A 177 -6.98 -0.83 -6.64
C VAL A 177 -5.94 -0.94 -7.76
N VAL A 178 -4.90 -1.74 -7.57
CA VAL A 178 -3.89 -1.98 -8.60
C VAL A 178 -4.53 -2.57 -9.86
N LEU A 179 -5.36 -3.61 -9.72
CA LEU A 179 -6.10 -4.20 -10.84
C LEU A 179 -7.00 -3.18 -11.56
N SER A 180 -7.66 -2.28 -10.81
CA SER A 180 -8.53 -1.25 -11.41
C SER A 180 -7.77 -0.19 -12.23
N ILE A 181 -6.49 0.07 -11.93
CA ILE A 181 -5.66 0.97 -12.76
C ILE A 181 -5.32 0.33 -14.09
N PHE A 182 -5.01 -0.97 -14.10
CA PHE A 182 -4.76 -1.69 -15.35
C PHE A 182 -5.98 -1.71 -16.25
N ASP A 183 -7.18 -1.72 -15.66
CA ASP A 183 -8.44 -1.72 -16.39
C ASP A 183 -8.85 -0.32 -16.89
N SER A 184 -8.47 0.75 -16.17
CA SER A 184 -8.84 2.14 -16.49
C SER A 184 -7.73 2.96 -17.16
N GLY A 185 -6.49 2.46 -17.20
CA GLY A 185 -5.28 3.18 -17.63
C GLY A 185 -4.74 2.83 -19.02
N VAL A 186 -5.50 2.11 -19.85
CA VAL A 186 -5.22 1.88 -21.29
C VAL A 186 -6.28 2.57 -22.17
N LYS A 187 -6.81 3.71 -21.71
CA LYS A 187 -7.59 4.64 -22.54
C LYS A 187 -7.21 6.08 -22.24
#